data_AF-A0A937GMS8-F1
#
_entry.id   AF-A0A937GMS8-F1
#
_cell.length_a   1.000
_cell.length_b   1.000
_cell.length_c   1.000
_cell.angle_alpha   90.00
_cell.angle_beta   90.00
_cell.angle_gamma   90.00
#
_symmetry.space_group_name_H-M   'P 1'
#
loop_
_entity.id
_entity.type
_entity.pdbx_description
1 polymer ?
#
loop_
_entity_poly.entity_id
_entity_poly.type
_entity_poly.pdbx_seq_one_letter_code
_entity_poly.pdbx_strand_id
1 'polypeptide(L)'
;MWRSRALLNLNTIDIKSSIEKSLEALDQFISKADVIRPSVSAASVGWHIEHALLVAEFSVKALQTDLTTTSSLSQRIKKKLFFLLKYIPRKSAKAPKVVRPATQNPEINDLKIHLKEVLEQLQKATEAPANSYFHHPKLGVINTEETLEFIVIHNEHHLKIIRDILA
;
A
#
# COMPACT_ATOMS: atom_id res chain seq x y z
N MET A 1 8.20 -1.90 34.73
CA MET A 1 8.09 -1.61 33.29
C MET A 1 7.64 -2.87 32.54
N TRP A 2 6.35 -3.18 32.55
CA TRP A 2 5.76 -4.24 31.73
C TRP A 2 4.43 -3.71 31.22
N ARG A 3 4.43 -3.12 30.01
CA ARG A 3 3.19 -2.90 29.26
C ARG A 3 3.09 -4.03 28.25
N SER A 4 2.44 -5.08 28.72
CA SER A 4 1.65 -6.11 28.04
C SER A 4 1.82 -6.26 26.54
N ARG A 5 2.50 -7.35 26.18
CA ARG A 5 2.56 -8.01 24.87
C ARG A 5 1.18 -8.28 24.23
N ALA A 6 0.10 -8.20 24.99
CA ALA A 6 -1.27 -8.48 24.56
C ALA A 6 -1.93 -7.37 23.71
N LEU A 7 -1.54 -6.10 23.86
CA LEU A 7 -2.11 -5.00 23.06
C LEU A 7 -1.53 -4.93 21.64
N LEU A 8 -0.29 -5.38 21.45
CA LEU A 8 0.33 -5.48 20.13
C LEU A 8 -0.41 -6.50 19.24
N ASN A 9 -0.90 -7.61 19.82
CA ASN A 9 -1.56 -8.68 19.07
C ASN A 9 -2.90 -8.28 18.45
N LEU A 10 -3.71 -7.43 19.10
CA LEU A 10 -5.03 -7.03 18.56
C LEU A 10 -4.90 -6.08 17.36
N ASN A 11 -3.96 -5.13 17.41
CA ASN A 11 -3.66 -4.25 16.27
C ASN A 11 -3.10 -5.05 15.08
N THR A 12 -2.22 -6.04 15.32
CA THR A 12 -1.66 -6.88 14.24
C THR A 12 -2.72 -7.75 13.57
N ILE A 13 -3.66 -8.33 14.34
CA ILE A 13 -4.78 -9.12 13.79
C ILE A 13 -5.69 -8.24 12.92
N ASP A 14 -5.99 -7.02 13.36
CA ASP A 14 -6.83 -6.08 12.61
C ASP A 14 -6.17 -5.60 11.30
N ILE A 15 -4.85 -5.33 11.33
CA ILE A 15 -4.07 -4.93 10.15
C ILE A 15 -3.98 -6.07 9.14
N LYS A 16 -3.72 -7.32 9.57
CA LYS A 16 -3.67 -8.48 8.68
C LYS A 16 -4.99 -8.66 7.92
N SER A 17 -6.11 -8.66 8.66
CA SER A 17 -7.44 -8.77 8.06
C SER A 17 -7.73 -7.60 7.10
N SER A 18 -7.30 -6.39 7.45
CA SER A 18 -7.50 -5.20 6.61
C SER A 18 -6.73 -5.27 5.30
N ILE A 19 -5.50 -5.81 5.31
CA ILE A 19 -4.71 -6.02 4.09
C ILE A 19 -5.40 -7.02 3.17
N GLU A 20 -5.77 -8.19 3.69
CA GLU A 20 -6.44 -9.24 2.92
C GLU A 20 -7.72 -8.71 2.27
N LYS A 21 -8.57 -8.02 3.02
CA LYS A 21 -9.77 -7.36 2.51
C LYS A 21 -9.47 -6.34 1.42
N SER A 22 -8.42 -5.54 1.57
CA SER A 22 -8.05 -4.53 0.57
C SER A 22 -7.60 -5.18 -0.75
N LEU A 23 -6.90 -6.32 -0.70
CA LEU A 23 -6.48 -7.08 -1.88
C LEU A 23 -7.65 -7.82 -2.53
N GLU A 24 -8.53 -8.43 -1.74
CA GLU A 24 -9.78 -9.04 -2.23
C GLU A 24 -10.66 -8.01 -2.95
N ALA A 25 -10.75 -6.79 -2.41
CA ALA A 25 -11.48 -5.71 -3.06
C ALA A 25 -10.84 -5.27 -4.38
N LEU A 26 -9.51 -5.32 -4.52
CA LEU A 26 -8.83 -5.05 -5.79
C LEU A 26 -9.11 -6.18 -6.81
N ASP A 27 -9.06 -7.44 -6.37
CA ASP A 27 -9.34 -8.61 -7.22
C ASP A 27 -10.72 -8.55 -7.89
N GLN A 28 -11.74 -8.14 -7.13
CA GLN A 28 -13.11 -7.98 -7.64
C GLN A 28 -13.20 -7.03 -8.86
N PHE A 29 -12.26 -6.09 -8.99
CA PHE A 29 -12.24 -5.13 -10.10
C PHE A 29 -11.29 -5.52 -11.24
N ILE A 30 -10.51 -6.60 -11.14
CA ILE A 30 -9.57 -7.02 -12.19
C ILE A 30 -10.30 -7.29 -13.51
N SER A 31 -11.52 -7.86 -13.47
CA SER A 31 -12.33 -8.10 -14.68
C SER A 31 -12.74 -6.82 -15.43
N LYS A 32 -12.52 -5.65 -14.83
CA LYS A 32 -12.78 -4.32 -15.39
C LYS A 32 -11.51 -3.55 -15.72
N ALA A 33 -10.36 -4.22 -15.83
CA ALA A 33 -9.05 -3.60 -16.00
C ALA A 33 -8.99 -2.52 -17.11
N ASP A 34 -9.64 -2.75 -18.25
CA ASP A 34 -9.63 -1.83 -19.39
C ASP A 34 -10.55 -0.61 -19.25
N VAL A 35 -11.38 -0.53 -18.20
CA VAL A 35 -12.29 0.59 -18.02
C VAL A 35 -11.51 1.85 -17.66
N ILE A 36 -11.79 2.94 -18.37
CA ILE A 36 -11.20 4.26 -18.14
C ILE A 36 -12.29 5.33 -18.11
N ARG A 37 -12.11 6.31 -17.22
CA ARG A 37 -12.95 7.50 -17.14
C ARG A 37 -12.09 8.75 -16.96
N PRO A 38 -11.74 9.45 -18.06
CA PRO A 38 -10.83 10.61 -18.02
C PRO A 38 -11.26 11.76 -17.10
N SER A 39 -12.56 11.91 -16.84
CA SER A 39 -13.07 12.91 -15.88
C SER A 39 -12.68 12.62 -14.42
N VAL A 40 -12.36 11.37 -14.10
CA VAL A 40 -11.92 10.93 -12.76
C VAL A 40 -10.40 10.70 -12.72
N SER A 41 -9.88 9.93 -13.68
CA SER A 41 -8.46 9.59 -13.80
C SER A 41 -8.07 9.39 -15.26
N ALA A 42 -6.85 9.80 -15.61
CA ALA A 42 -6.28 9.51 -16.92
C ALA A 42 -5.82 8.05 -17.06
N ALA A 43 -5.79 7.29 -15.96
CA ALA A 43 -5.37 5.90 -15.93
C ALA A 43 -6.58 4.95 -15.88
N SER A 44 -6.40 3.73 -16.41
CA SER A 44 -7.41 2.66 -16.36
C SER A 44 -7.56 2.07 -14.95
N VAL A 45 -8.62 1.29 -14.74
CA VAL A 45 -8.80 0.48 -13.51
C VAL A 45 -7.59 -0.43 -13.31
N GLY A 46 -7.15 -1.13 -14.36
CA GLY A 46 -6.01 -2.05 -14.30
C GLY A 46 -4.72 -1.34 -13.89
N TRP A 47 -4.49 -0.12 -14.38
CA TRP A 47 -3.35 0.69 -13.98
C TRP A 47 -3.37 1.01 -12.48
N HIS A 48 -4.54 1.36 -11.92
CA HIS A 48 -4.67 1.65 -10.50
C HIS A 48 -4.47 0.40 -9.63
N ILE A 49 -4.95 -0.76 -10.07
CA ILE A 49 -4.70 -2.05 -9.40
C ILE A 49 -3.20 -2.33 -9.42
N GLU A 50 -2.57 -2.32 -10.59
CA GLU A 50 -1.14 -2.60 -10.72
C GLU A 50 -0.27 -1.64 -9.91
N HIS A 51 -0.61 -0.35 -9.89
CA HIS A 51 0.11 0.62 -9.08
C HIS A 51 0.00 0.30 -7.57
N ALA A 52 -1.18 -0.09 -7.10
CA ALA A 52 -1.38 -0.49 -5.71
C ALA A 52 -0.54 -1.74 -5.36
N LEU A 53 -0.51 -2.73 -6.25
CA LEU A 53 0.29 -3.96 -6.09
C LEU A 53 1.79 -3.65 -6.05
N LEU A 54 2.30 -2.85 -7.00
CA LEU A 54 3.71 -2.44 -7.03
C LEU A 54 4.12 -1.68 -5.76
N VAL A 55 3.25 -0.81 -5.24
CA VAL A 55 3.52 -0.08 -3.99
C VAL A 55 3.57 -1.03 -2.80
N ALA A 56 2.66 -1.99 -2.71
CA ALA A 56 2.66 -3.00 -1.65
C ALA A 56 3.93 -3.86 -1.71
N GLU A 57 4.25 -4.37 -2.89
CA GLU A 57 5.43 -5.21 -3.13
C GLU A 57 6.72 -4.47 -2.77
N PHE A 58 6.90 -3.26 -3.31
CA PHE A 58 8.07 -2.44 -3.06
C PHE A 58 8.23 -2.11 -1.58
N SER A 59 7.14 -1.76 -0.89
CA SER A 59 7.19 -1.39 0.52
C SER A 59 7.61 -2.56 1.41
N VAL A 60 7.13 -3.78 1.10
CA VAL A 60 7.55 -4.99 1.83
C VAL A 60 9.00 -5.35 1.53
N LYS A 61 9.41 -5.34 0.26
CA LYS A 61 10.80 -5.64 -0.14
C LYS A 61 11.81 -4.63 0.41
N ALA A 62 11.38 -3.39 0.69
CA ALA A 62 12.21 -2.34 1.24
C ALA A 62 12.38 -2.40 2.77
N LEU A 63 11.74 -3.36 3.46
CA LEU A 63 11.94 -3.58 4.89
C LEU A 63 13.34 -4.15 5.17
N GLN A 64 14.08 -3.46 6.01
CA GLN A 64 15.45 -3.81 6.42
C GLN A 64 15.54 -3.91 7.94
N THR A 65 16.35 -4.82 8.46
CA THR A 65 16.48 -5.03 9.92
C THR A 65 17.43 -4.05 10.60
N ASP A 66 18.25 -3.33 9.82
CA ASP A 66 19.19 -2.34 10.30
C ASP A 66 18.61 -0.92 10.17
N LEU A 67 18.52 -0.22 11.30
CA LEU A 67 18.12 1.18 11.32
C LEU A 67 19.36 2.06 11.11
N THR A 68 19.72 2.31 9.86
CA THR A 68 20.92 3.10 9.53
C THR A 68 20.64 4.60 9.35
N THR A 69 19.37 5.01 9.25
CA THR A 69 18.99 6.40 9.01
C THR A 69 17.91 6.91 9.97
N THR A 70 17.81 8.24 10.09
CA THR A 70 16.83 8.91 10.95
C THR A 70 15.89 9.80 10.15
N SER A 71 14.64 9.90 10.58
CA SER A 71 13.65 10.80 9.96
C SER A 71 13.93 12.25 10.34
N SER A 72 13.89 13.17 9.37
CA SER A 72 13.86 14.62 9.64
C SER A 72 12.60 15.06 10.41
N LEU A 73 12.62 16.24 11.03
CA LEU A 73 11.44 16.80 11.71
C LEU A 73 10.24 16.93 10.77
N SER A 74 10.46 17.38 9.54
CA SER A 74 9.42 17.49 8.51
C SER A 74 8.78 16.13 8.19
N GLN A 75 9.60 15.08 8.02
CA GLN A 75 9.12 13.71 7.77
C GLN A 75 8.30 13.18 8.95
N ARG A 76 8.74 13.40 10.20
CA ARG A 76 8.00 12.97 11.39
C ARG A 76 6.62 13.64 11.48
N ILE A 77 6.53 14.94 11.17
CA ILE A 77 5.25 15.66 11.13
C ILE A 77 4.35 15.11 10.03
N LYS A 78 4.89 14.91 8.82
CA LYS A 78 4.15 14.32 7.68
C LYS A 78 3.66 12.91 8.00
N LYS A 79 4.48 12.08 8.64
CA LYS A 79 4.13 10.75 9.11
C LYS A 79 2.92 10.80 10.04
N LYS A 80 3.01 11.60 11.10
CA LYS A 80 1.91 11.75 12.07
C LYS A 80 0.62 12.22 11.40
N LEU A 81 0.71 13.21 10.51
CA LEU A 81 -0.46 13.72 9.78
C LEU A 81 -1.06 12.67 8.84
N PHE A 82 -0.21 11.91 8.14
CA PHE A 82 -0.64 10.86 7.22
C PHE A 82 -1.44 9.77 7.93
N PHE A 83 -0.90 9.19 9.01
CA PHE A 83 -1.58 8.14 9.76
C PHE A 83 -2.80 8.65 10.54
N LEU A 84 -2.83 9.93 10.92
CA LEU A 84 -4.00 10.56 11.53
C LEU A 84 -5.13 10.76 10.52
N LEU A 85 -4.84 11.32 9.34
CA LEU A 85 -5.86 11.67 8.35
C LEU A 85 -6.28 10.50 7.45
N LYS A 86 -5.40 9.49 7.28
CA LYS A 86 -5.59 8.36 6.36
C LYS A 86 -6.04 8.80 4.97
N TYR A 87 -5.50 9.93 4.51
CA TYR A 87 -5.95 10.62 3.31
C TYR A 87 -4.77 10.89 2.37
N ILE A 88 -4.97 10.54 1.10
CA ILE A 88 -4.05 10.84 0.01
C ILE A 88 -4.76 11.78 -0.96
N PRO A 89 -4.26 13.02 -1.15
CA PRO A 89 -4.88 13.98 -2.05
C PRO A 89 -4.80 13.52 -3.51
N ARG A 90 -5.94 13.59 -4.22
CA ARG A 90 -6.00 13.32 -5.66
C ARG A 90 -5.25 14.41 -6.43
N LYS A 91 -4.71 14.05 -7.60
CA LYS A 91 -3.91 14.93 -8.49
C LYS A 91 -2.56 15.42 -7.92
N SER A 92 -2.16 14.97 -6.73
CA SER A 92 -1.03 15.56 -5.99
C SER A 92 0.36 14.99 -6.34
N ALA A 93 0.49 13.89 -7.08
CA ALA A 93 1.81 13.34 -7.39
C ALA A 93 1.80 12.42 -8.62
N LYS A 94 2.83 12.53 -9.46
CA LYS A 94 3.18 11.46 -10.41
C LYS A 94 3.68 10.26 -9.60
N ALA A 95 3.20 9.05 -9.92
CA ALA A 95 3.70 7.82 -9.32
C ALA A 95 5.22 7.72 -9.50
N PRO A 96 6.00 7.36 -8.45
CA PRO A 96 7.43 7.14 -8.57
C PRO A 96 7.73 6.09 -9.65
N LYS A 97 8.83 6.27 -10.40
CA LYS A 97 9.20 5.37 -11.51
C LYS A 97 9.23 3.90 -11.11
N VAL A 98 9.71 3.61 -9.89
CA VAL A 98 9.88 2.25 -9.36
C VAL A 98 8.57 1.50 -9.10
N VAL A 99 7.46 2.22 -8.93
CA VAL A 99 6.13 1.63 -8.66
C VAL A 99 5.12 2.07 -9.70
N ARG A 100 5.59 2.51 -10.87
CA ARG A 100 4.73 2.94 -11.97
C ARG A 100 4.47 1.73 -12.88
N PRO A 101 3.21 1.36 -13.14
CA PRO A 101 2.89 0.31 -14.10
C PRO A 101 3.60 0.53 -15.45
N ALA A 102 4.12 -0.54 -16.04
CA ALA A 102 4.88 -0.49 -17.29
C ALA A 102 4.01 -0.09 -18.49
N THR A 103 2.74 -0.50 -18.47
CA THR A 103 1.71 -0.20 -19.48
C THR A 103 0.56 0.59 -18.87
N GLN A 104 -0.19 1.31 -19.70
CA GLN A 104 -1.45 1.96 -19.29
C GLN A 104 -2.59 0.96 -19.11
N ASN A 105 -2.52 -0.20 -19.76
CA ASN A 105 -3.52 -1.26 -19.69
C ASN A 105 -2.81 -2.58 -19.38
N PRO A 106 -2.58 -2.91 -18.10
CA PRO A 106 -2.06 -4.21 -17.69
C PRO A 106 -3.03 -5.33 -18.07
N GLU A 107 -2.49 -6.49 -18.49
CA GLU A 107 -3.33 -7.64 -18.83
C GLU A 107 -3.95 -8.27 -17.57
N ILE A 108 -5.17 -8.80 -17.71
CA ILE A 108 -5.90 -9.42 -16.59
C ILE A 108 -5.11 -10.57 -15.95
N ASN A 109 -4.41 -11.39 -16.75
CA ASN A 109 -3.64 -12.52 -16.23
C ASN A 109 -2.42 -12.03 -15.45
N ASP A 110 -1.72 -11.01 -15.94
CA ASP A 110 -0.58 -10.42 -15.24
C ASP A 110 -1.00 -9.82 -13.88
N LEU A 111 -2.14 -9.10 -13.85
CA LEU A 111 -2.70 -8.56 -12.61
C LEU A 111 -2.99 -9.66 -11.58
N LYS A 112 -3.54 -10.80 -12.02
CA LYS A 112 -3.85 -11.93 -11.12
C LYS A 112 -2.58 -12.61 -10.59
N ILE A 113 -1.57 -12.78 -11.45
CA ILE A 113 -0.28 -13.34 -11.06
C ILE A 113 0.37 -12.42 -10.01
N HIS A 114 0.47 -11.13 -10.30
CA HIS A 114 1.09 -10.17 -9.39
C HIS A 114 0.31 -10.02 -8.07
N LEU A 115 -1.03 -10.02 -8.11
CA LEU A 115 -1.86 -10.01 -6.90
C LEU A 115 -1.52 -11.20 -5.99
N LYS A 116 -1.40 -12.41 -6.55
CA LYS A 116 -1.05 -13.61 -5.80
C LYS A 116 0.34 -13.50 -5.17
N GLU A 117 1.32 -13.02 -5.93
CA GLU A 117 2.69 -12.82 -5.42
C GLU A 117 2.72 -11.81 -4.27
N VAL A 118 1.99 -10.69 -4.40
CA VAL A 118 1.88 -9.66 -3.35
C VAL A 118 1.20 -10.22 -2.10
N LEU A 119 0.15 -11.03 -2.26
CA LEU A 119 -0.54 -11.68 -1.15
C LEU A 119 0.40 -12.60 -0.37
N GLU A 120 1.19 -13.43 -1.05
CA GLU A 120 2.19 -14.31 -0.42
C GLU A 120 3.29 -13.50 0.30
N GLN A 121 3.75 -12.39 -0.29
CA GLN A 121 4.76 -11.51 0.33
C GLN A 121 4.23 -10.82 1.59
N LEU A 122 2.98 -10.35 1.56
CA LEU A 122 2.35 -9.68 2.71
C LEU A 122 2.06 -10.64 3.86
N GLN A 123 1.64 -11.87 3.56
CA GLN A 123 1.50 -12.91 4.60
C GLN A 123 2.82 -13.12 5.34
N LYS A 124 3.93 -13.30 4.61
CA LYS A 124 5.27 -13.40 5.21
C LYS A 124 5.65 -12.16 6.02
N ALA A 125 5.33 -10.96 5.52
CA ALA A 125 5.61 -9.71 6.21
C ALA A 125 4.81 -9.55 7.52
N THR A 126 3.56 -10.02 7.58
CA THR A 126 2.74 -10.00 8.81
C THR A 126 3.25 -10.95 9.89
N GLU A 127 4.04 -11.95 9.51
CA GLU A 127 4.66 -12.92 10.41
C GLU A 127 6.10 -12.55 10.78
N ALA A 128 6.67 -11.54 10.11
CA ALA A 128 8.04 -11.10 10.32
C ALA A 128 8.23 -10.40 11.68
N PRO A 129 9.46 -10.42 12.24
CA PRO A 129 9.75 -9.71 13.47
C PRO A 129 9.43 -8.21 13.36
N ALA A 130 8.93 -7.60 14.44
CA ALA A 130 8.55 -6.18 14.50
C ALA A 130 9.71 -5.17 14.30
N ASN A 131 10.94 -5.65 14.11
CA ASN A 131 12.17 -4.85 14.10
C ASN A 131 12.72 -4.61 12.69
N SER A 132 11.84 -4.54 11.69
CA SER A 132 12.22 -4.12 10.34
C SER A 132 11.67 -2.73 10.03
N TYR A 133 12.41 -1.99 9.19
CA TYR A 133 12.19 -0.59 8.90
C TYR A 133 12.25 -0.33 7.41
N PHE A 134 11.37 0.54 6.93
CA PHE A 134 11.37 1.06 5.58
C PHE A 134 11.62 2.58 5.62
N HIS A 135 12.60 3.02 4.84
CA HIS A 135 12.92 4.43 4.63
C HIS A 135 12.02 5.05 3.56
N HIS A 136 10.78 5.38 3.94
CA HIS A 136 9.83 5.97 3.01
C HIS A 136 10.20 7.43 2.67
N PRO A 137 10.32 7.81 1.38
CA PRO A 137 10.84 9.13 0.98
C PRO A 137 10.12 10.33 1.63
N LYS A 138 8.80 10.24 1.81
CA LYS A 138 7.99 11.33 2.39
C LYS A 138 7.71 11.20 3.89
N LEU A 139 7.68 9.98 4.41
CA LEU A 139 7.28 9.70 5.81
C LEU A 139 8.49 9.47 6.72
N GLY A 140 9.69 9.36 6.13
CA GLY A 140 10.90 8.95 6.83
C GLY A 140 10.85 7.47 7.16
N VAL A 141 11.52 7.10 8.25
CA VAL A 141 11.52 5.74 8.79
C VAL A 141 10.12 5.37 9.29
N ILE A 142 9.60 4.29 8.72
CA ILE A 142 8.40 3.60 9.20
C ILE A 142 8.75 2.15 9.54
N ASN A 143 8.16 1.59 10.60
CA ASN A 143 8.38 0.19 10.98
C ASN A 143 7.48 -0.77 10.17
N THR A 144 7.59 -2.07 10.41
CA THR A 144 6.75 -3.09 9.76
C THR A 144 5.25 -2.78 9.89
N GLU A 145 4.76 -2.48 11.10
CA GLU A 145 3.34 -2.20 11.34
C GLU A 145 2.85 -0.96 10.58
N GLU A 146 3.59 0.14 10.65
CA GLU A 146 3.31 1.37 9.90
C GLU A 146 3.40 1.16 8.39
N THR A 147 4.27 0.26 7.92
CA THR A 147 4.37 -0.11 6.50
C THR A 147 3.12 -0.84 6.04
N LEU A 148 2.66 -1.81 6.84
CA LEU A 148 1.42 -2.54 6.57
C LEU A 148 0.19 -1.62 6.61
N GLU A 149 0.10 -0.71 7.58
CA GLU A 149 -0.98 0.29 7.64
C GLU A 149 -0.92 1.27 6.45
N PHE A 150 0.27 1.69 6.03
CA PHE A 150 0.46 2.53 4.85
C PHE A 150 -0.11 1.85 3.59
N ILE A 151 0.14 0.54 3.42
CA ILE A 151 -0.37 -0.24 2.29
C ILE A 151 -1.91 -0.26 2.30
N VAL A 152 -2.54 -0.49 3.46
CA VAL A 152 -4.01 -0.46 3.58
C VAL A 152 -4.56 0.91 3.18
N ILE A 153 -4.00 2.00 3.71
CA ILE A 153 -4.43 3.37 3.40
C ILE A 153 -4.28 3.67 1.90
N HIS A 154 -3.17 3.22 1.31
CA HIS A 154 -2.89 3.39 -0.12
C HIS A 154 -3.86 2.60 -1.01
N ASN A 155 -4.13 1.34 -0.67
CA ASN A 155 -5.07 0.50 -1.40
C ASN A 155 -6.48 1.09 -1.33
N GLU A 156 -6.94 1.54 -0.15
CA GLU A 156 -8.24 2.19 0.00
C GLU A 156 -8.36 3.49 -0.81
N HIS A 157 -7.26 4.25 -0.94
CA HIS A 157 -7.23 5.40 -1.85
C HIS A 157 -7.48 4.98 -3.30
N HIS A 158 -6.83 3.91 -3.78
CA HIS A 158 -7.03 3.41 -5.14
C HIS A 158 -8.40 2.78 -5.37
N LEU A 159 -8.92 2.04 -4.39
CA LEU A 159 -10.28 1.49 -4.44
C LEU A 159 -11.32 2.60 -4.58
N LYS A 160 -11.16 3.75 -3.89
CA LYS A 160 -12.03 4.91 -4.08
C LYS A 160 -11.94 5.48 -5.50
N ILE A 161 -10.76 5.53 -6.10
CA ILE A 161 -10.61 5.99 -7.49
C ILE A 161 -11.28 5.01 -8.46
N ILE A 162 -11.07 3.70 -8.28
CA ILE A 162 -11.66 2.65 -9.11
C ILE A 162 -13.19 2.71 -9.04
N ARG A 163 -13.77 2.82 -7.84
CA ARG A 163 -15.22 2.97 -7.66
C ARG A 163 -15.75 4.18 -8.42
N ASP A 164 -15.05 5.32 -8.36
CA ASP A 164 -15.47 6.53 -9.10
C ASP A 164 -15.32 6.41 -10.62
N ILE A 165 -14.35 5.62 -11.12
CA ILE A 165 -14.22 5.28 -12.54
C ILE A 165 -15.41 4.42 -13.00
N LEU A 166 -15.91 3.54 -12.14
CA LEU A 166 -16.97 2.58 -12.44
C LEU A 166 -18.40 3.09 -12.19
N ALA A 167 -18.58 4.17 -11.41
CA ALA A 167 -19.88 4.71 -10.97
C ALA A 167 -20.70 5.35 -12.08
#